data_AF-A7T460-F1
#
_entry.id   AF-A7T460-F1
#
_cell.length_a   1.000
_cell.length_b   1.000
_cell.length_c   1.000
_cell.angle_alpha   90.00
_cell.angle_beta   90.00
_cell.angle_gamma   90.00
#
_symmetry.space_group_name_H-M   'P 1'
#
loop_
_entity.id
_entity.type
_entity.pdbx_description
1 polymer ?
#
loop_
_entity_poly.entity_id
_entity_poly.type
_entity_poly.pdbx_seq_one_letter_code
_entity_poly.pdbx_strand_id
1 'polypeptide(L)'
;FQEAEGLTVILPRQQAEQLGLHYSYVAAWLTLHVHSALEAVGLTAAVASALANAGISCNVIAGFYHDHLFVAHADGPRALATLQQLSKQAE
;
A
#
# COMPACT_ATOMS: atom_id res chain seq x y z
N PHE A 1 -14.69 2.35 1.79
CA PHE A 1 -15.21 1.67 0.60
C PHE A 1 -16.56 1.09 0.95
N GLN A 2 -17.59 1.39 0.16
CA GLN A 2 -18.90 0.76 0.33
C GLN A 2 -18.92 -0.49 -0.55
N GLU A 3 -18.92 -1.66 0.08
CA GLU A 3 -19.05 -2.96 -0.56
C GLU A 3 -20.49 -3.47 -0.36
N ALA A 4 -20.85 -4.55 -1.05
CA ALA A 4 -22.18 -5.15 -0.89
C ALA A 4 -22.35 -5.76 0.51
N GLU A 5 -21.26 -6.25 1.08
CA GLU A 5 -21.14 -6.90 2.38
C GLU A 5 -21.11 -5.90 3.53
N GLY A 6 -20.72 -4.64 3.26
CA GLY A 6 -20.66 -3.60 4.29
C GLY A 6 -19.69 -2.46 3.98
N LEU A 7 -19.44 -1.65 5.01
CA LEU A 7 -18.51 -0.53 4.94
C LEU A 7 -17.11 -0.98 5.37
N THR A 8 -16.14 -0.89 4.46
CA THR A 8 -14.72 -1.04 4.78
C THR A 8 -14.08 0.33 5.03
N VAL A 9 -13.41 0.50 6.15
CA VAL A 9 -12.69 1.72 6.52
C VAL A 9 -11.20 1.43 6.75
N ILE A 10 -10.35 2.33 6.25
CA ILE A 10 -8.93 2.39 6.61
C ILE A 10 -8.79 3.60 7.53
N LEU A 11 -8.29 3.37 8.74
CA LEU A 11 -8.17 4.41 9.77
C LEU A 11 -6.93 4.15 10.65
N PRO A 12 -6.43 5.19 11.34
CA PRO A 12 -5.39 5.01 12.35
C PRO A 12 -5.82 4.00 13.41
N ARG A 13 -4.90 3.10 13.79
CA ARG A 13 -5.14 2.06 14.80
C ARG A 13 -5.71 2.62 16.11
N GLN A 14 -5.14 3.73 16.60
CA GLN A 14 -5.59 4.37 17.84
C GLN A 14 -7.06 4.81 17.77
N GLN A 15 -7.53 5.24 16.60
CA GLN A 15 -8.92 5.65 16.42
C GLN A 15 -9.86 4.43 16.42
N ALA A 16 -9.44 3.32 15.80
CA ALA A 16 -10.19 2.06 15.87
C ALA A 16 -10.33 1.57 17.33
N GLU A 17 -9.24 1.65 18.10
CA GLU A 17 -9.22 1.30 19.52
C GLU A 17 -10.14 2.21 20.36
N GLN A 18 -10.09 3.53 20.16
CA GLN A 18 -10.96 4.49 20.84
C GLN A 18 -12.45 4.27 20.55
N LEU A 19 -12.77 3.87 19.32
CA LEU A 19 -14.15 3.58 18.89
C LEU A 19 -14.60 2.16 19.24
N GLY A 20 -13.74 1.31 19.80
CA GLY A 20 -14.05 -0.09 20.12
C GLY A 20 -14.32 -0.96 18.89
N LEU A 21 -13.75 -0.62 17.73
CA LEU A 21 -13.94 -1.36 16.49
C LEU A 21 -13.04 -2.61 16.46
N HIS A 22 -13.63 -3.74 16.07
CA HIS A 22 -12.87 -4.98 15.86
C HIS A 22 -12.10 -4.94 14.54
N TYR A 23 -10.83 -5.36 14.57
CA TYR A 23 -9.98 -5.50 13.39
C TYR A 23 -9.03 -6.69 13.57
N SER A 24 -8.67 -7.34 12.46
CA SER A 24 -7.74 -8.48 12.43
C SER A 24 -6.43 -8.17 11.68
N TYR A 25 -6.36 -7.02 11.01
CA TYR A 25 -5.24 -6.64 10.16
C TYR A 25 -4.71 -5.25 10.55
N VAL A 26 -3.40 -5.17 10.79
CA VAL A 26 -2.69 -3.92 11.01
C VAL A 26 -1.68 -3.74 9.88
N ALA A 27 -1.81 -2.64 9.16
CA ALA A 27 -0.98 -2.34 8.01
C ALA A 27 0.12 -1.32 8.33
N ALA A 28 1.25 -1.46 7.67
CA ALA A 28 2.15 -0.34 7.41
C ALA A 28 1.64 0.40 6.17
N TRP A 29 1.68 1.73 6.22
CA TRP A 29 1.25 2.60 5.13
C TRP A 29 2.46 3.19 4.40
N LEU A 30 2.57 2.90 3.11
CA LEU A 30 3.59 3.44 2.22
C LEU A 30 2.91 4.31 1.16
N THR A 31 3.49 5.47 0.86
CA THR A 31 2.99 6.37 -0.18
C THR A 31 3.99 6.42 -1.32
N LEU A 32 3.52 6.24 -2.55
CA LEU A 32 4.36 6.32 -3.74
C LEU A 32 4.40 7.75 -4.27
N HIS A 33 5.53 8.42 -4.08
CA HIS A 33 5.79 9.75 -4.62
C HIS A 33 6.36 9.66 -6.04
N VAL A 34 5.51 9.32 -7.01
CA VAL A 34 5.90 9.29 -8.42
C VAL A 34 5.85 10.71 -8.99
N HIS A 35 6.97 11.20 -9.52
CA HIS A 35 7.10 12.55 -10.09
C HIS A 35 6.78 12.64 -11.58
N SER A 36 6.35 11.55 -12.22
CA SER A 36 6.10 11.51 -13.65
C SER A 36 4.62 11.33 -13.93
N ALA A 37 4.04 12.34 -14.57
CA ALA A 37 2.72 12.27 -15.15
C ALA A 37 2.61 11.05 -16.08
N LEU A 38 1.75 10.11 -15.70
CA LEU A 38 0.73 9.52 -16.59
C LEU A 38 1.11 8.72 -17.85
N GLU A 39 2.33 8.24 -18.09
CA GLU A 39 2.60 7.42 -19.31
C GLU A 39 3.15 5.99 -19.13
N ALA A 40 3.46 5.53 -17.91
CA ALA A 40 3.84 4.13 -17.75
C ALA A 40 2.62 3.28 -17.40
N VAL A 41 1.88 2.82 -18.41
CA VAL A 41 1.12 1.56 -18.31
C VAL A 41 2.08 0.52 -17.73
N GLY A 42 1.98 0.25 -16.44
CA GLY A 42 2.89 -0.70 -15.77
C GLY A 42 3.45 -0.28 -14.41
N LEU A 43 3.30 0.96 -13.91
CA LEU A 43 3.85 1.30 -12.59
C LEU A 43 3.23 0.43 -11.47
N THR A 44 1.90 0.39 -11.40
CA THR A 44 1.19 -0.45 -10.43
C THR A 44 1.56 -1.93 -10.61
N ALA A 45 1.75 -2.38 -11.85
CA ALA A 45 2.16 -3.75 -12.15
C ALA A 45 3.59 -4.04 -11.71
N ALA A 46 4.54 -3.13 -11.92
CA ALA A 46 5.94 -3.25 -11.51
C ALA A 46 6.07 -3.25 -9.99
N VAL A 47 5.36 -2.34 -9.33
CA VAL A 47 5.26 -2.27 -7.86
C VAL A 47 4.67 -3.56 -7.29
N ALA A 48 3.51 -4.00 -7.80
CA ALA A 48 2.87 -5.24 -7.36
C ALA A 48 3.76 -6.45 -7.60
N SER A 49 4.43 -6.53 -8.75
CA SER A 49 5.34 -7.63 -9.09
C SER A 49 6.57 -7.65 -8.18
N ALA A 50 7.18 -6.50 -7.89
CA ALA A 50 8.33 -6.43 -7.00
C ALA A 50 7.98 -6.89 -5.58
N LEU A 51 6.83 -6.46 -5.05
CA LEU A 51 6.37 -6.88 -3.74
C LEU A 51 5.97 -8.37 -3.71
N ALA A 52 5.27 -8.85 -4.74
CA ALA A 52 4.93 -10.27 -4.88
C ALA A 52 6.19 -11.15 -4.94
N ASN A 53 7.22 -10.76 -5.70
CA ASN A 53 8.50 -11.46 -5.77
C ASN A 53 9.25 -11.46 -4.43
N ALA A 54 9.05 -10.45 -3.59
CA ALA A 54 9.57 -10.38 -2.23
C ALA A 54 8.71 -11.16 -1.20
N GLY A 55 7.64 -11.81 -1.65
CA GLY A 55 6.69 -12.54 -0.80
C GLY A 55 5.82 -11.61 0.08
N ILE A 56 5.57 -10.39 -0.38
CA ILE A 56 4.84 -9.36 0.37
C ILE A 56 3.49 -9.11 -0.30
N SER A 57 2.41 -9.35 0.44
CA SER A 57 1.07 -8.95 0.01
C SER A 57 0.89 -7.44 0.21
N CYS A 58 0.27 -6.77 -0.76
CA CYS A 58 -0.05 -5.36 -0.68
C CYS A 58 -1.46 -5.09 -1.19
N ASN A 59 -2.19 -4.23 -0.49
CA ASN A 59 -3.41 -3.60 -0.98
C ASN A 59 -3.06 -2.21 -1.51
N VAL A 60 -3.41 -1.92 -2.76
CA VAL A 60 -3.16 -0.63 -3.39
C VAL A 60 -4.44 0.18 -3.42
N ILE A 61 -4.39 1.41 -2.91
CA ILE A 61 -5.45 2.41 -3.01
C ILE A 61 -4.93 3.54 -3.88
N ALA A 62 -5.49 3.67 -5.08
CA ALA A 62 -5.17 4.78 -5.97
C ALA A 62 -5.69 6.10 -5.38
N GLY A 63 -4.78 7.05 -5.16
CA GLY A 63 -5.13 8.41 -4.75
C GLY A 63 -5.06 9.36 -5.94
N PHE A 64 -5.63 10.56 -5.78
CA PHE A 64 -5.58 11.57 -6.84
C PHE A 64 -4.14 12.04 -7.12
N TYR A 65 -3.34 12.21 -6.06
CA TYR A 65 -1.95 12.66 -6.16
C TYR A 65 -0.96 11.50 -6.13
N HIS A 66 -1.20 10.52 -5.26
CA HIS A 66 -0.27 9.44 -4.98
C HIS A 66 -1.02 8.14 -4.73
N ASP A 67 -0.43 7.03 -5.14
CA ASP A 67 -0.91 5.72 -4.76
C ASP A 67 -0.47 5.38 -3.33
N HIS A 68 -1.36 4.75 -2.59
CA HIS A 68 -1.15 4.33 -1.21
C HIS A 68 -1.12 2.81 -1.13
N LEU A 69 -0.05 2.29 -0.55
CA LEU A 69 0.17 0.86 -0.37
C LEU A 69 0.02 0.50 1.10
N PHE A 70 -0.77 -0.55 1.35
CA PHE A 70 -0.96 -1.13 2.67
C PHE A 70 -0.44 -2.56 2.67
N VAL A 71 0.67 -2.77 3.37
CA VAL A 71 1.29 -4.09 3.59
C VAL A 71 1.16 -4.48 5.05
N ALA A 72 1.34 -5.76 5.40
CA ALA A 72 1.33 -6.17 6.80
C ALA A 72 2.36 -5.35 7.59
N HIS A 73 2.01 -4.90 8.80
CA HIS A 73 2.87 -4.01 9.59
C HIS A 73 4.31 -4.55 9.74
N ALA A 74 4.46 -5.86 9.94
CA ALA A 74 5.76 -6.53 10.05
C ALA A 74 6.60 -6.50 8.75
N ASP A 75 5.94 -6.46 7.59
CA ASP A 75 6.61 -6.41 6.28
C ASP A 75 6.96 -4.97 5.85
N GLY A 76 6.45 -3.94 6.54
CA GLY A 76 6.66 -2.53 6.19
C GLY A 76 8.11 -2.17 5.84
N PRO A 77 9.11 -2.49 6.69
CA PRO A 77 10.51 -2.23 6.39
C PRO A 77 11.03 -2.97 5.15
N ARG A 78 10.64 -4.24 4.96
CA ARG A 78 11.01 -5.04 3.79
C ARG A 78 10.37 -4.49 2.52
N ALA A 79 9.09 -4.13 2.58
CA ALA A 79 8.37 -3.52 1.47
C ALA A 79 9.04 -2.20 1.04
N LEU A 80 9.39 -1.34 1.99
CA LEU A 80 10.08 -0.09 1.70
C LEU A 80 11.43 -0.34 1.00
N ALA A 81 12.23 -1.29 1.51
CA ALA A 81 13.50 -1.64 0.91
C ALA A 81 13.34 -2.17 -0.53
N THR A 82 12.36 -3.06 -0.76
CA THR A 82 12.03 -3.59 -2.10
C THR A 82 11.65 -2.47 -3.07
N LEU A 83 10.81 -1.52 -2.65
CA LEU A 83 10.37 -0.41 -3.49
C LEU A 83 11.50 0.59 -3.78
N GLN A 84 12.37 0.85 -2.80
CA GLN A 84 13.57 1.66 -3.01
C GLN A 84 14.53 1.01 -4.01
N GLN A 85 14.68 -0.32 -3.95
CA GLN A 85 15.50 -1.05 -4.91
C GLN A 85 14.91 -1.00 -6.33
N LEU A 86 13.59 -1.14 -6.45
CA LEU A 86 12.87 -0.99 -7.72
C LEU A 86 13.10 0.42 -8.32
N SER A 87 12.99 1.47 -7.50
CA SER A 87 13.20 2.85 -7.95
C SER A 87 14.60 3.07 -8.52
N LYS A 88 15.63 2.47 -7.92
CA LYS A 88 17.03 2.58 -8.38
C LYS A 88 17.29 1.81 -9.69
N GLN A 89 16.47 0.83 -10.02
CA GLN A 89 16.58 0.05 -11.26
C GLN A 89 15.84 0.70 -12.43
N ALA A 90 14.94 1.64 -12.14
CA ALA A 90 14.16 2.39 -13.12
C ALA A 90 14.83 3.72 -13.56
N GLU A 91 15.95 4.08 -12.92
CA GLU A 91 16.87 5.16 -13.35
C GLU A 91 17.91 4.62 -14.33
#